data_AF-A0A8T3YC97-F1
#
_entry.id   AF-A0A8T3YC97-F1
#
_cell.length_a   1.000
_cell.length_b   1.000
_cell.length_c   1.000
_cell.angle_alpha   90.00
_cell.angle_beta   90.00
_cell.angle_gamma   90.00
#
_symmetry.space_group_name_H-M   'P 1'
#
loop_
_entity.id
_entity.type
_entity.pdbx_description
1 polymer ?
#
loop_
_entity_poly.entity_id
_entity_poly.type
_entity_poly.pdbx_seq_one_letter_code
_entity_poly.pdbx_strand_id
1 'polypeptide(L)'
;MAILRIKEIRKSEEKDLNKKMEELKLELSKERANINIGAPVTSPGRVREIRKTIARILTVKNQRNQQPKTVSEKVKATADKTKQPKLKANVESLKGGGRK
;
A
#
# COMPACT_ATOMS: atom_id res chain seq x y z
N MET A 1 -7.48 -1.89 -22.36
CA MET A 1 -6.78 -0.62 -22.08
C MET A 1 -5.78 -0.83 -20.95
N ALA A 2 -4.91 0.14 -20.67
CA ALA A 2 -4.01 0.10 -19.51
C ALA A 2 -4.02 1.48 -18.86
N ILE A 3 -4.35 1.54 -17.57
CA ILE A 3 -4.47 2.80 -16.80
C ILE A 3 -3.10 3.49 -16.67
N LEU A 4 -2.02 2.70 -16.51
CA LEU A 4 -0.64 3.18 -16.64
C LEU A 4 0.18 2.25 -17.53
N ARG A 5 1.05 2.85 -18.36
CA ARG A 5 2.04 2.11 -19.15
C ARG A 5 3.30 1.84 -18.34
N ILE A 6 3.99 0.75 -18.65
CA ILE A 6 5.24 0.36 -17.96
C ILE A 6 6.32 1.45 -18.05
N LYS A 7 6.39 2.17 -19.18
CA LYS A 7 7.37 3.25 -19.38
C LYS A 7 7.15 4.40 -18.40
N GLU A 8 5.89 4.73 -18.12
CA GLU A 8 5.51 5.79 -17.17
C GLU A 8 5.86 5.36 -15.74
N ILE A 9 5.51 4.13 -15.37
CA ILE A 9 5.79 3.56 -14.04
C ILE A 9 7.30 3.55 -13.75
N ARG A 10 8.13 3.24 -14.74
CA ARG A 10 9.60 3.23 -14.58
C ARG A 10 10.19 4.64 -14.42
N LYS A 11 9.59 5.66 -15.01
CA LYS A 11 10.05 7.06 -14.93
C LYS A 11 9.55 7.78 -13.68
N SER A 12 8.44 7.35 -13.09
CA SER A 12 7.89 7.98 -11.89
C SER A 12 8.71 7.71 -10.63
N GLU A 13 8.69 8.69 -9.71
CA GLU A 13 9.25 8.59 -8.37
C GLU A 13 8.46 7.60 -7.50
N GLU A 14 9.11 7.00 -6.51
CA GLU A 14 8.48 6.01 -5.63
C GLU A 14 7.31 6.58 -4.82
N LYS A 15 7.40 7.84 -4.37
CA LYS A 15 6.31 8.52 -3.64
C LYS A 15 5.05 8.63 -4.49
N ASP A 16 5.19 9.07 -5.74
CA ASP A 16 4.07 9.21 -6.66
C ASP A 16 3.46 7.87 -7.05
N LEU A 17 4.31 6.83 -7.21
CA LEU A 17 3.83 5.47 -7.44
C LEU A 17 3.02 4.94 -6.26
N ASN A 18 3.43 5.24 -5.03
CA ASN A 18 2.69 4.82 -3.84
C ASN A 18 1.32 5.49 -3.77
N LYS A 19 1.25 6.81 -4.00
CA LYS A 19 -0.02 7.56 -4.06
C LYS A 19 -0.96 6.99 -5.12
N LYS A 20 -0.48 6.82 -6.36
CA LYS A 20 -1.26 6.21 -7.44
C LYS A 20 -1.71 4.78 -7.11
N MET A 21 -0.88 4.00 -6.42
CA MET A 21 -1.23 2.65 -5.99
C MET A 21 -2.37 2.67 -4.96
N GLU A 22 -2.38 3.62 -4.03
CA GLU A 22 -3.46 3.78 -3.05
C GLU A 22 -4.78 4.17 -3.71
N GLU A 23 -4.74 5.11 -4.66
CA GLU A 23 -5.90 5.50 -5.48
C GLU A 23 -6.48 4.30 -6.23
N LEU A 24 -5.63 3.51 -6.90
CA LEU A 24 -6.05 2.30 -7.62
C LEU A 24 -6.64 1.24 -6.68
N LYS A 25 -6.13 1.11 -5.45
CA LYS A 25 -6.70 0.18 -4.46
C LYS A 25 -8.07 0.66 -3.98
N LEU A 26 -8.23 1.96 -3.75
CA LEU A 26 -9.52 2.55 -3.37
C LEU A 26 -10.57 2.30 -4.47
N GLU A 27 -10.18 2.54 -5.72
CA GLU A 27 -11.05 2.30 -6.87
C GLU A 27 -11.43 0.82 -7.00
N LEU A 28 -10.46 -0.09 -6.83
CA LEU A 28 -10.72 -1.53 -6.83
C LEU A 28 -11.74 -1.94 -5.76
N SER A 29 -11.65 -1.34 -4.56
CA SER A 29 -12.57 -1.62 -3.46
C SER A 29 -13.98 -1.15 -3.78
N LYS A 30 -14.13 0.04 -4.39
CA LYS A 30 -15.43 0.56 -4.84
C LYS A 30 -16.06 -0.35 -5.89
N GLU A 31 -15.29 -0.75 -6.90
CA GLU A 31 -15.76 -1.66 -7.95
C GLU A 31 -16.19 -3.02 -7.38
N ARG A 32 -15.43 -3.56 -6.41
CA ARG A 32 -15.82 -4.80 -5.72
C ARG A 32 -17.11 -4.66 -4.92
N ALA A 33 -17.29 -3.54 -4.22
CA ALA A 33 -18.53 -3.27 -3.49
C ALA A 33 -19.73 -3.22 -4.45
N ASN A 34 -19.59 -2.52 -5.58
CA ASN A 34 -20.62 -2.46 -6.61
C ASN A 34 -20.97 -3.85 -7.17
N ILE A 35 -19.96 -4.67 -7.47
CA ILE A 35 -20.15 -6.05 -7.92
C ILE A 35 -20.90 -6.88 -6.88
N ASN A 36 -20.54 -6.77 -5.61
CA ASN A 36 -21.16 -7.53 -4.52
C ASN A 36 -22.63 -7.16 -4.32
N ILE A 37 -23.01 -5.90 -4.54
CA ILE A 37 -24.39 -5.41 -4.43
C ILE A 37 -25.19 -5.76 -5.71
N GLY A 38 -24.54 -6.28 -6.76
CA GLY A 38 -25.19 -6.59 -8.03
C GLY A 38 -25.50 -5.33 -8.87
N ALA A 39 -24.76 -4.24 -8.65
CA ALA A 39 -24.93 -3.02 -9.42
C ALA A 39 -24.59 -3.27 -10.91
N PRO A 40 -25.27 -2.58 -11.84
CA PRO A 40 -24.98 -2.73 -13.26
C PRO A 40 -23.50 -2.40 -13.56
N VAL A 41 -22.83 -3.30 -14.27
CA VAL A 41 -21.42 -3.12 -14.63
C VAL A 41 -21.31 -2.06 -15.73
N THR A 42 -20.84 -0.87 -15.39
CA THR A 42 -20.64 0.24 -16.34
C THR A 42 -19.45 0.02 -17.26
N SER A 43 -18.42 -0.71 -16.81
CA SER A 43 -17.20 -0.95 -17.59
C SER A 43 -16.67 -2.39 -17.39
N PRO A 44 -17.11 -3.34 -18.24
CA PRO A 44 -16.62 -4.72 -18.15
C PRO A 44 -15.11 -4.75 -18.40
N GLY A 45 -14.36 -5.13 -17.37
CA GLY A 45 -12.89 -5.22 -17.42
C GLY A 45 -12.13 -4.19 -16.60
N ARG A 46 -12.79 -3.16 -16.04
CA ARG A 46 -12.15 -2.14 -15.17
C ARG A 46 -11.37 -2.78 -14.02
N VAL A 47 -12.00 -3.71 -13.29
CA VAL A 47 -11.36 -4.49 -12.21
C VAL A 47 -10.09 -5.19 -12.69
N ARG A 48 -10.12 -5.80 -13.87
CA ARG A 48 -8.97 -6.50 -14.46
C ARG A 48 -7.85 -5.52 -14.79
N GLU A 49 -8.17 -4.34 -15.30
CA GLU A 49 -7.20 -3.31 -15.65
C GLU A 49 -6.54 -2.70 -14.40
N ILE A 50 -7.32 -2.40 -13.36
CA ILE A 50 -6.80 -1.92 -12.07
C ILE A 50 -5.84 -2.94 -11.46
N ARG A 51 -6.26 -4.21 -11.37
CA ARG A 51 -5.40 -5.31 -10.85
C ARG A 51 -4.09 -5.43 -11.61
N LYS A 52 -4.13 -5.39 -12.95
CA LYS A 52 -2.92 -5.45 -13.79
C LYS A 52 -2.01 -4.25 -13.56
N THR A 53 -2.59 -3.07 -13.36
CA THR A 53 -1.81 -1.85 -13.12
C THR A 53 -1.11 -1.90 -11.77
N ILE A 54 -1.81 -2.31 -10.70
CA ILE A 54 -1.20 -2.54 -9.37
C ILE A 54 -0.06 -3.57 -9.48
N ALA A 55 -0.29 -4.70 -10.16
CA ALA A 55 0.74 -5.73 -10.34
C ALA A 55 1.99 -5.18 -11.03
N ARG A 56 1.84 -4.39 -12.10
CA ARG A 56 3.00 -3.77 -12.79
C ARG A 56 3.79 -2.83 -11.89
N ILE A 57 3.11 -2.03 -11.07
CA ILE A 57 3.78 -1.14 -10.10
C ILE A 57 4.61 -1.97 -9.12
N LEU A 58 4.02 -3.01 -8.53
CA LEU A 58 4.72 -3.91 -7.60
C LEU A 58 5.92 -4.60 -8.27
N THR A 59 5.78 -5.06 -9.51
CA THR A 59 6.88 -5.65 -10.26
C THR A 59 8.04 -4.68 -10.42
N VAL A 60 7.77 -3.42 -10.82
CA VAL A 60 8.83 -2.41 -10.98
C VAL A 60 9.50 -2.08 -9.65
N LYS A 61 8.73 -1.98 -8.56
CA LYS A 61 9.29 -1.76 -7.21
C LYS A 61 10.21 -2.92 -6.80
N ASN A 62 9.79 -4.16 -7.02
CA ASN A 62 10.62 -5.33 -6.72
C ASN A 62 11.89 -5.36 -7.57
N GLN A 63 11.79 -5.04 -8.87
CA GLN A 63 12.95 -4.93 -9.76
C GLN A 63 13.94 -3.87 -9.27
N ARG A 64 13.47 -2.70 -8.82
CA ARG A 64 14.32 -1.65 -8.23
C ARG A 64 15.03 -2.12 -6.95
N ASN A 65 14.36 -2.92 -6.12
CA ASN A 65 14.92 -3.45 -4.87
C ASN A 65 15.94 -4.59 -5.08
N GLN A 66 15.80 -5.37 -6.15
CA GLN A 66 16.69 -6.49 -6.48
C GLN A 66 17.95 -6.08 -7.26
N GLN A 67 17.99 -4.87 -7.81
CA GLN A 67 19.24 -4.33 -8.37
C GLN A 67 20.26 -4.20 -7.23
N PRO A 68 21.54 -4.60 -7.45
CA PRO A 68 22.56 -4.50 -6.42
C PRO A 68 22.75 -3.02 -6.07
N LYS A 69 22.10 -2.60 -4.99
CA LYS A 69 22.29 -1.26 -4.42
C LYS A 69 23.75 -1.14 -4.08
N THR A 70 24.45 -0.20 -4.71
CA THR A 70 25.77 0.23 -4.24
C THR A 70 25.64 0.61 -2.76
N VAL A 71 26.70 0.33 -2.00
CA VAL A 71 26.75 0.12 -0.54
C VAL A 71 26.17 1.28 0.30
N SER A 72 25.90 2.45 -0.29
CA SER A 72 25.51 3.70 0.38
C SER A 72 24.07 3.73 0.93
N GLU A 73 23.13 2.92 0.42
CA GLU A 73 21.73 2.97 0.88
C GLU A 73 21.38 2.04 2.07
N LYS A 74 22.16 0.97 2.30
CA LYS A 74 21.89 0.04 3.41
C LYS A 74 22.06 0.69 4.78
N VAL A 75 22.87 1.75 4.88
CA VAL A 75 23.15 2.47 6.14
C VAL A 75 21.93 3.26 6.65
N LYS A 76 21.00 3.68 5.78
CA LYS A 76 19.83 4.48 6.18
C LYS A 76 18.65 3.64 6.69
N ALA A 77 18.47 2.43 6.17
CA ALA A 77 17.32 1.58 6.51
C ALA A 77 17.38 0.96 7.93
N THR A 78 18.56 0.93 8.55
CA THR A 78 18.76 0.39 9.90
C THR A 78 18.60 1.43 11.02
N ALA A 79 18.58 2.73 10.70
CA ALA A 79 18.55 3.79 11.72
C ALA A 79 17.12 4.18 12.19
N ASP A 80 16.08 3.84 11.43
CA ASP A 80 14.72 4.35 11.67
C ASP A 80 13.83 3.41 12.53
N LYS A 81 14.38 2.28 13.01
CA LYS A 81 13.64 1.31 13.86
C LYS A 81 13.76 1.57 15.37
N THR A 82 14.43 2.62 15.82
CA THR A 82 14.72 2.88 17.26
C THR A 82 14.03 4.11 17.86
N LYS A 83 12.92 4.59 17.28
CA LYS A 83 12.08 5.62 17.92
C LYS A 83 10.59 5.25 17.94
N GLN A 84 10.25 4.18 18.65
CA GLN A 84 8.98 4.19 19.39
C GLN A 84 9.28 4.74 20.80
N PRO A 85 8.88 5.98 21.14
CA PRO A 85 9.02 6.48 22.49
C PRO A 85 8.05 5.75 23.42
N LYS A 86 8.62 5.20 24.50
CA LYS A 86 7.91 4.64 25.65
C LYS A 86 7.13 5.78 26.33
N LEU A 87 5.80 5.81 26.21
CA LEU A 87 4.95 6.57 27.14
C LEU A 87 4.77 5.72 28.40
N LYS A 88 5.44 6.13 29.48
CA LYS A 88 5.26 5.61 30.84
C LYS A 88 4.28 6.50 31.61
N ALA A 89 3.68 5.87 32.64
CA ALA A 89 2.97 6.44 33.81
C ALA A 89 1.48 6.76 33.60
N ASN A 90 0.59 5.91 34.13
CA ASN A 90 -0.09 5.98 35.46
C ASN A 90 -1.22 7.03 35.42
N VAL A 91 -2.43 6.77 35.89
CA VAL A 91 -2.82 6.67 37.31
C VAL A 91 -4.28 6.16 37.39
N GLU A 92 -4.53 5.22 38.31
CA GLU A 92 -5.79 4.92 39.01
C GLU A 92 -7.08 4.46 38.31
N SER A 93 -7.78 3.65 39.10
CA SER A 93 -9.21 3.35 39.08
C SER A 93 -9.66 2.27 38.10
N LEU A 94 -9.69 1.04 38.59
CA LEU A 94 -10.92 0.26 38.66
C LEU A 94 -10.76 -0.77 39.78
N LYS A 95 -11.07 -0.30 41.00
CA LYS A 95 -11.64 -1.14 42.06
C LYS A 95 -12.77 -1.96 41.43
N GLY A 96 -12.83 -3.26 41.75
CA GLY A 96 -14.12 -3.95 41.90
C GLY A 96 -14.28 -5.25 41.14
N GLY A 97 -14.51 -6.33 41.90
CA GLY A 97 -15.16 -7.56 41.46
C GLY A 97 -14.18 -8.56 40.82
N GLY A 98 -13.70 -9.57 41.53
CA GLY A 98 -14.47 -10.50 42.34
C GLY A 98 -14.54 -11.82 41.55
N ARG A 99 -13.67 -12.77 41.93
CA ARG A 99 -13.70 -14.14 41.43
C ARG A 99 -15.04 -14.78 41.81
N LYS A 100 -15.82 -15.21 40.81
CA LYS A 100 -16.59 -16.47 40.84
C LYS A 100 -16.75 -16.94 39.40
#